data_AF-A0AAW5LM76-F1
#
_entry.id   AF-A0AAW5LM76-F1
#
_cell.length_a   1.000
_cell.length_b   1.000
_cell.length_c   1.000
_cell.angle_alpha   90.00
_cell.angle_beta   90.00
_cell.angle_gamma   90.00
#
_symmetry.space_group_name_H-M   'P 1'
#
loop_
_entity.id
_entity.type
_entity.pdbx_description
1 polymer ?
#
loop_
_entity_poly.entity_id
_entity_poly.type
_entity_poly.pdbx_seq_one_letter_code
_entity_poly.pdbx_strand_id
1 'polypeptide(L)'
;QTVTPREVVQKTLNFSEELKFYYELYQILLFHFQEMNSKYFFELLEDNLDLVNPAFKTVFKTFLKYKTYITNAMELPYSNAKLEATNKLIKDIKRQAFGFRNFTNFKTKIYIALNIKNERTKFVLSRC
;
A
#
# COMPACT_ATOMS: atom_id res chain seq x y z
N GLN A 1 -24.52 -9.26 27.27
CA GLN A 1 -24.61 -8.33 26.12
C GLN A 1 -23.35 -8.50 25.28
N THR A 2 -23.51 -8.72 23.98
CA THR A 2 -22.40 -8.81 23.03
C THR A 2 -21.90 -7.40 22.75
N VAL A 3 -20.67 -7.11 23.14
CA VAL A 3 -20.03 -5.80 22.97
C VAL A 3 -19.64 -5.63 21.51
N THR A 4 -19.91 -4.48 20.90
CA THR A 4 -19.51 -4.21 19.51
C THR A 4 -17.99 -4.01 19.40
N PRO A 5 -17.36 -4.26 18.24
CA PRO A 5 -15.92 -4.05 18.08
C PRO A 5 -15.47 -2.61 18.43
N ARG A 6 -16.29 -1.60 18.13
CA ARG A 6 -16.01 -0.20 18.49
C ARG A 6 -15.99 0.02 20.00
N GLU A 7 -16.96 -0.54 20.72
CA GLU A 7 -17.01 -0.45 22.17
C GLU A 7 -15.85 -1.19 22.83
N VAL A 8 -15.41 -2.32 22.26
CA VAL A 8 -14.21 -3.03 22.73
C VAL A 8 -12.97 -2.16 22.58
N VAL A 9 -12.79 -1.50 21.42
CA VAL A 9 -11.67 -0.57 21.21
C VAL A 9 -11.76 0.57 22.23
N GLN A 10 -12.91 1.23 22.37
CA GLN A 10 -13.03 2.37 23.30
C GLN A 10 -12.73 1.98 24.75
N LYS A 11 -13.23 0.83 25.22
CA LYS A 11 -12.88 0.31 26.54
C LYS A 11 -11.39 0.03 26.66
N THR A 12 -10.77 -0.54 25.62
CA THR A 12 -9.33 -0.82 25.58
C THR A 12 -8.50 0.45 25.72
N LEU A 13 -8.87 1.52 25.00
CA LEU A 13 -8.16 2.80 25.03
C LEU A 13 -8.27 3.51 26.39
N ASN A 14 -9.32 3.24 27.16
CA ASN A 14 -9.47 3.83 28.49
C ASN A 14 -8.48 3.23 29.53
N PHE A 15 -7.82 2.10 29.24
CA PHE A 15 -6.86 1.49 30.17
C PHE A 15 -5.46 2.10 30.10
N SER A 16 -5.10 2.81 29.02
CA SER A 16 -3.77 3.38 28.84
C SER A 16 -3.82 4.65 28.00
N GLU A 17 -3.40 5.77 28.59
CA GLU A 17 -3.28 7.06 27.89
C GLU A 17 -2.25 6.98 26.76
N GLU A 18 -1.16 6.23 26.93
CA GLU A 18 -0.16 6.02 25.89
C GLU A 18 -0.76 5.27 24.69
N LEU A 19 -1.49 4.18 24.94
CA LEU A 19 -2.15 3.43 23.87
C LEU A 19 -3.18 4.30 23.15
N LYS A 20 -3.94 5.11 23.91
CA LYS A 20 -4.90 6.06 23.37
C LYS A 20 -4.22 7.09 22.46
N PHE A 21 -3.11 7.68 22.90
CA PHE A 21 -2.33 8.64 22.12
C PHE A 21 -1.89 8.05 20.76
N TYR A 22 -1.25 6.88 20.75
CA TYR A 22 -0.80 6.27 19.49
C TYR A 22 -1.94 5.85 18.59
N TYR A 23 -3.05 5.37 19.17
CA TYR A 23 -4.23 5.03 18.40
C TYR A 23 -4.81 6.27 17.72
N GLU A 24 -5.02 7.36 18.45
CA GLU A 24 -5.56 8.61 17.91
C GLU A 24 -4.65 9.20 16.83
N LEU A 25 -3.33 9.24 17.08
CA LEU A 25 -2.35 9.71 16.09
C LEU A 25 -2.40 8.88 14.80
N TYR A 26 -2.49 7.56 14.91
CA TYR A 26 -2.65 6.67 13.75
C TYR A 26 -3.96 6.93 13.00
N GLN A 27 -5.08 7.12 13.71
CA GLN A 27 -6.38 7.38 13.06
C GLN A 27 -6.37 8.69 12.27
N ILE A 28 -5.76 9.76 12.81
CA ILE A 28 -5.66 11.04 12.10
C ILE A 28 -4.73 10.92 10.89
N LEU A 29 -3.59 10.21 11.02
CA LEU A 29 -2.72 9.91 9.89
C LEU A 29 -3.46 9.14 8.79
N LEU A 30 -4.22 8.11 9.16
CA LEU A 30 -4.99 7.30 8.23
C LEU A 30 -6.06 8.14 7.53
N PHE A 31 -6.75 9.02 8.26
CA PHE A 31 -7.74 9.93 7.70
C PHE A 31 -7.12 10.85 6.63
N HIS A 32 -6.03 11.55 6.95
CA HIS A 32 -5.36 12.41 5.96
C HIS A 32 -4.84 11.63 4.76
N PHE A 33 -4.44 10.37 4.97
CA PHE A 33 -4.04 9.49 3.87
C PHE A 33 -5.20 9.13 2.94
N GLN A 34 -6.36 8.78 3.49
CA GLN A 34 -7.55 8.43 2.72
C GLN A 34 -8.15 9.62 1.96
N GLU A 35 -8.12 10.81 2.57
CA GLU A 35 -8.57 12.07 1.96
C GLU A 35 -7.51 12.68 1.01
N MET A 36 -6.41 11.95 0.74
CA MET A 36 -5.31 12.40 -0.13
C MET A 36 -4.73 13.77 0.28
N ASN A 37 -4.77 14.08 1.57
CA ASN A 37 -4.36 15.38 2.08
C ASN A 37 -2.90 15.34 2.52
N SER A 38 -2.00 15.36 1.53
CA SER A 38 -0.55 15.22 1.70
C SER A 38 0.01 16.27 2.67
N LYS A 39 -0.47 17.51 2.59
CA LYS A 39 -0.03 18.61 3.45
C LYS A 39 -0.23 18.30 4.94
N TYR A 40 -1.47 18.07 5.38
CA TYR A 40 -1.74 17.81 6.80
C TYR A 40 -1.18 16.46 7.27
N PHE A 41 -1.07 15.47 6.38
CA PHE A 41 -0.39 14.22 6.70
C PHE A 41 1.07 14.46 7.13
N PHE A 42 1.83 15.26 6.38
CA PHE A 42 3.22 15.54 6.71
C PHE A 42 3.40 16.53 7.87
N GLU A 43 2.55 17.56 7.98
CA GLU A 43 2.55 18.46 9.14
C GLU A 43 2.36 17.66 10.44
N LEU A 44 1.40 16.72 10.47
CA LEU A 44 1.16 15.88 11.64
C LEU A 44 2.36 14.99 12.02
N LEU A 45 3.11 14.49 11.03
CA LEU A 45 4.34 13.71 11.27
C LEU A 45 5.46 14.57 11.85
N GLU A 46 5.61 15.79 11.35
CA GLU A 46 6.64 16.74 11.80
C GLU A 46 6.33 17.22 13.23
N ASP A 47 5.07 17.57 13.52
CA ASP A 47 4.62 18.05 14.83
C ASP A 47 4.77 17.02 15.95
N ASN A 48 4.65 15.72 15.61
CA ASN A 48 4.70 14.62 16.60
C ASN A 48 6.05 13.92 16.66
N LEU A 49 7.06 14.34 15.89
CA LEU A 49 8.33 13.62 15.72
C LEU A 49 9.12 13.44 17.04
N ASP A 50 9.00 14.40 17.96
CA ASP A 50 9.68 14.38 19.25
C ASP A 50 8.82 13.81 20.40
N LEU A 51 7.52 13.63 20.17
CA LEU A 51 6.57 13.08 21.14
C LEU A 51 6.49 11.55 21.07
N VAL A 52 6.72 10.98 19.89
CA VAL A 52 6.59 9.54 19.66
C VAL A 52 7.81 8.75 20.10
N ASN A 53 7.60 7.48 20.43
CA ASN A 53 8.65 6.54 20.79
C ASN A 53 9.64 6.28 19.62
N PRO A 54 10.80 5.68 19.89
CA PRO A 54 11.83 5.47 18.87
C PRO A 54 11.38 4.66 17.64
N ALA A 55 10.45 3.71 17.82
CA ALA A 55 9.93 2.90 16.72
C ALA A 55 9.13 3.78 15.74
N PHE A 56 8.18 4.56 16.25
CA PHE A 56 7.40 5.51 15.44
C PHE A 56 8.29 6.61 14.85
N LYS A 57 9.26 7.12 15.61
CA LYS A 57 10.21 8.12 15.11
C LYS A 57 10.97 7.62 13.88
N THR A 58 11.32 6.34 13.84
CA THR A 58 11.99 5.72 12.67
C THR A 58 11.05 5.64 11.46
N VAL A 59 9.79 5.28 11.68
CA VAL A 59 8.76 5.27 10.63
C VAL A 59 8.54 6.68 10.08
N PHE A 60 8.40 7.68 10.96
CA PHE A 60 8.15 9.07 10.59
C PHE A 60 9.31 9.63 9.78
N LYS A 61 10.56 9.41 10.23
CA LYS A 61 11.75 9.78 9.46
C LYS A 61 11.79 9.15 8.07
N THR A 62 11.32 7.90 7.95
CA THR A 62 11.23 7.22 6.66
C THR A 62 10.19 7.88 5.75
N PHE A 63 9.01 8.19 6.28
CA PHE A 63 7.99 8.90 5.50
C PHE A 63 8.46 10.29 5.06
N LEU A 64 9.09 11.05 5.96
CA LEU A 64 9.65 12.37 5.63
C LEU A 64 10.76 12.28 4.58
N LYS A 65 11.63 11.26 4.66
CA LYS A 65 12.66 11.00 3.64
C LYS A 65 12.06 10.74 2.26
N TYR A 66 10.92 10.05 2.18
CA TYR A 66 10.24 9.71 0.93
C TYR A 66 9.03 10.61 0.62
N LYS A 67 8.98 11.81 1.22
CA LYS A 67 7.85 12.76 1.14
C LYS A 67 7.33 12.94 -0.28
N THR A 68 8.20 13.29 -1.22
CA THR A 68 7.84 13.49 -2.64
C THR A 68 7.14 12.27 -3.26
N TYR A 69 7.60 11.06 -2.97
CA TYR A 69 7.01 9.84 -3.56
C TYR A 69 5.65 9.51 -2.97
N ILE A 70 5.49 9.72 -1.66
CA ILE A 70 4.23 9.52 -0.94
C ILE A 70 3.21 10.58 -1.39
N THR A 71 3.61 11.85 -1.50
CA THR A 71 2.79 12.92 -2.06
C THR A 71 2.32 12.57 -3.47
N ASN A 72 3.22 12.12 -4.34
CA ASN A 72 2.85 11.68 -5.70
C ASN A 72 1.86 10.50 -5.67
N ALA A 73 1.98 9.57 -4.73
CA ALA A 73 1.05 8.46 -4.60
C ALA A 73 -0.34 8.88 -4.10
N MET A 74 -0.45 10.00 -3.39
CA MET A 74 -1.71 10.58 -2.92
C MET A 74 -2.39 11.44 -4.00
N GLU A 75 -1.61 12.22 -4.74
CA GLU A 75 -2.15 13.22 -5.67
C GLU A 75 -2.37 12.67 -7.08
N LEU A 76 -1.59 11.67 -7.50
CA LEU A 76 -1.70 11.13 -8.85
C LEU A 76 -2.71 9.98 -8.94
N PRO A 77 -3.46 9.86 -10.04
CA PRO A 77 -4.44 8.79 -10.24
C PRO A 77 -3.80 7.44 -10.62
N TYR A 78 -2.47 7.31 -10.51
CA TYR A 78 -1.75 6.11 -10.94
C TYR A 78 -1.74 5.05 -9.84
N SER A 79 -2.24 3.85 -10.15
CA SER A 79 -2.13 2.70 -9.25
C SER A 79 -1.03 1.74 -9.68
N ASN A 80 -0.39 1.10 -8.68
CA ASN A 80 0.55 0.01 -8.91
C ASN A 80 -0.13 -1.31 -9.33
N ALA A 81 -1.47 -1.35 -9.45
CA ALA A 81 -2.22 -2.58 -9.72
C ALA A 81 -1.78 -3.28 -11.01
N LYS A 82 -1.51 -2.51 -12.08
CA LYS A 82 -1.04 -3.06 -13.37
C LYS A 82 0.37 -3.68 -13.25
N LEU A 83 1.25 -3.03 -12.50
CA LEU A 83 2.61 -3.53 -12.24
C LEU A 83 2.56 -4.80 -11.38
N GLU A 84 1.76 -4.82 -10.32
CA GLU A 84 1.57 -5.98 -9.46
C GLU A 84 0.98 -7.19 -10.21
N ALA A 85 -0.04 -6.95 -11.04
CA ALA A 85 -0.62 -8.00 -11.89
C ALA A 85 0.43 -8.61 -12.85
N THR A 86 1.34 -7.77 -13.37
CA THR A 86 2.44 -8.21 -14.24
C THR A 86 3.48 -9.00 -13.45
N ASN A 87 3.90 -8.50 -12.28
CA ASN A 87 4.84 -9.18 -11.39
C ASN A 87 4.32 -10.55 -10.95
N LYS A 88 3.03 -10.64 -10.60
CA LYS A 88 2.38 -11.91 -10.27
C LYS A 88 2.44 -12.89 -11.43
N LEU A 89 2.10 -12.45 -12.65
CA LEU A 89 2.18 -13.29 -13.85
C LEU A 89 3.60 -13.83 -14.07
N ILE A 90 4.62 -12.97 -13.97
CA ILE A 90 6.03 -13.37 -14.12
C ILE A 90 6.41 -14.42 -13.07
N LYS A 91 6.02 -14.21 -11.81
CA LYS A 91 6.26 -15.16 -10.71
C LYS A 91 5.56 -16.50 -10.96
N ASP A 92 4.32 -16.48 -11.44
CA ASP A 92 3.52 -17.67 -11.75
C ASP A 92 4.15 -18.46 -12.92
N ILE A 93 4.59 -17.79 -13.98
CA ILE A 93 5.30 -18.41 -15.11
C ILE A 93 6.61 -19.08 -14.65
N LYS A 94 7.39 -18.38 -13.82
CA LYS A 94 8.64 -18.91 -13.26
C LYS A 94 8.37 -20.15 -12.41
N ARG A 95 7.33 -20.13 -11.57
CA ARG A 95 6.93 -21.24 -10.70
C ARG A 95 6.48 -22.45 -11.51
N GLN A 96 5.63 -22.26 -12.51
CA GLN A 96 5.09 -23.35 -13.34
C GLN A 96 6.18 -24.05 -14.15
N ALA A 97 7.22 -23.35 -14.55
CA ALA A 97 8.35 -23.93 -15.28
C ALA A 97 9.40 -24.59 -14.38
N PHE A 98 9.24 -24.53 -13.05
CA PHE A 98 10.28 -24.91 -12.08
C PHE A 98 11.61 -24.16 -12.32
N GLY A 99 11.51 -22.91 -12.78
CA GLY A 99 12.65 -22.09 -13.20
C GLY A 99 12.98 -22.20 -14.69
N PHE A 100 13.75 -21.23 -15.19
CA PHE A 100 14.23 -21.20 -16.56
C PHE A 100 15.75 -21.24 -16.56
N ARG A 101 16.34 -22.17 -17.31
CA ARG A 101 17.80 -22.20 -17.53
C ARG A 101 18.27 -21.07 -18.46
N ASN A 102 17.43 -20.69 -19.42
CA ASN A 102 17.74 -19.65 -20.41
C ASN A 102 16.83 -18.43 -20.19
N PHE A 103 17.44 -17.27 -19.94
CA PHE A 103 16.73 -16.02 -19.69
C PHE A 103 15.99 -15.48 -20.93
N THR A 104 16.52 -15.70 -22.13
CA THR A 104 15.84 -15.34 -23.38
C THR A 104 14.52 -16.11 -23.50
N ASN A 105 14.53 -17.41 -23.23
CA ASN A 105 13.31 -18.22 -23.25
C ASN A 105 12.30 -17.78 -22.19
N PHE A 106 12.78 -17.36 -21.01
CA PHE A 106 11.92 -16.80 -19.97
C PHE A 106 11.24 -15.50 -20.43
N LYS A 107 12.01 -14.56 -21.00
CA LYS A 107 11.49 -13.31 -21.56
C LYS A 107 10.47 -13.58 -22.66
N THR A 108 10.78 -14.46 -23.61
CA THR A 108 9.86 -14.83 -24.70
C THR A 108 8.53 -15.36 -24.16
N LYS A 109 8.56 -16.24 -23.16
CA LYS A 109 7.33 -16.78 -22.56
C LYS A 109 6.50 -15.71 -21.84
N ILE A 110 7.14 -14.75 -21.17
CA ILE A 110 6.46 -13.61 -20.55
C ILE A 110 5.77 -12.76 -21.62
N TYR A 111 6.47 -12.40 -22.70
CA TYR A 111 5.88 -11.59 -23.78
C TYR A 111 4.68 -12.28 -24.43
N ILE A 112 4.78 -13.57 -24.73
CA ILE A 112 3.67 -14.36 -25.28
C ILE A 112 2.47 -14.34 -24.32
N ALA A 113 2.69 -14.60 -23.04
CA ALA A 113 1.62 -14.62 -22.05
C ALA A 113 0.94 -13.26 -21.86
N LEU A 114 1.69 -12.16 -21.93
CA LEU A 114 1.17 -10.80 -21.88
C LEU A 114 0.34 -10.46 -23.12
N ASN A 115 0.81 -10.82 -24.31
CA ASN A 115 0.07 -10.59 -25.56
C ASN A 115 -1.25 -11.37 -25.59
N ILE A 116 -1.24 -12.65 -25.19
CA ILE A 116 -2.47 -13.47 -25.10
C ILE A 116 -3.48 -12.84 -24.14
N LYS A 117 -3.04 -12.31 -22.99
CA LYS A 117 -3.93 -11.61 -22.05
C LYS A 117 -4.55 -10.37 -22.68
N ASN A 118 -3.75 -9.55 -23.39
CA ASN A 118 -4.25 -8.35 -24.05
C ASN A 118 -5.30 -8.66 -25.13
N GLU A 119 -5.07 -9.70 -25.94
CA GLU A 119 -6.04 -10.14 -26.96
C GLU A 119 -7.35 -10.62 -26.33
N ARG A 120 -7.30 -11.41 -25.25
CA ARG A 120 -8.49 -11.85 -24.53
C ARG A 120 -9.29 -10.70 -23.95
N THR A 121 -8.64 -9.71 -23.36
CA THR A 121 -9.31 -8.52 -22.80
C THR A 121 -9.99 -7.70 -23.90
N LYS A 122 -9.33 -7.49 -25.05
CA LYS A 122 -9.94 -6.81 -26.20
C LYS A 122 -11.19 -7.52 -26.71
N PHE A 123 -11.13 -8.84 -26.82
CA PHE A 123 -12.25 -9.66 -27.28
C PHE A 123 -13.47 -9.57 -26.35
N VAL A 124 -13.27 -9.52 -25.04
CA VAL A 124 -14.37 -9.36 -24.06
C VAL A 124 -15.00 -7.97 -24.18
N LEU A 125 -14.21 -6.92 -24.34
CA LEU A 125 -14.71 -5.54 -24.47
C LEU A 125 -15.47 -5.30 -25.79
N SER A 126 -15.13 -5.99 -26.87
CA SER A 126 -15.82 -5.88 -28.17
C SER A 126 -17.14 -6.65 -28.26
N ARG A 127 -17.53 -7.39 -27.20
CA ARG A 127 -18.80 -8.12 -27.12
C ARG A 127 -19.87 -7.41 -26.28
N CYS A 128 -19.52 -6.26 -25.70
CA CYS A 128 -20.43 -5.40 -24.95
C CYS A 128 -20.93 -4.25 -25.81
#